data_AF-A0A938CXW5-F1
#
_entry.id   AF-A0A938CXW5-F1
#
_cell.length_a   1.000
_cell.length_b   1.000
_cell.length_c   1.000
_cell.angle_alpha   90.00
_cell.angle_beta   90.00
_cell.angle_gamma   90.00
#
_symmetry.space_group_name_H-M   'P 1'
#
loop_
_entity.id
_entity.type
_entity.pdbx_description
1 polymer ?
#
loop_
_entity_poly.entity_id
_entity_poly.type
_entity_poly.pdbx_seq_one_letter_code
_entity_poly.pdbx_strand_id
1 'polypeptide(L)'
;MPAVVVAAAVLAGAGAVGGLARAAGEALEIDLNARFIAVTASFTGATVDLYGATDGAGDVIVVVRGPAARITMRRKERVGGIWVNTDSVNFPAVPSFYHMAASRPPADIATTETLAASGVGIDRLPLAPSEAVPAAERAEWRAALVRAQQRARLFPQQIGKVEFRGIRLFTTRLVLPANVPTGKYEVDVLLLEKRHIIGHRQALLEVRKTGFEAGIYAFAHERPALYGLIAILLALVAGWMAGVAFRRI
;
A
#
# COMPACT_ATOMS: atom_id res chain seq x y z
N MET A 1 67.29 38.86 6.36
CA MET A 1 66.02 39.13 5.65
C MET A 1 65.90 38.10 4.52
N PRO A 2 65.02 37.10 4.59
CA PRO A 2 64.91 36.11 3.52
C PRO A 2 63.94 36.60 2.43
N ALA A 3 64.40 36.52 1.18
CA ALA A 3 63.61 36.77 -0.02
C ALA A 3 63.17 35.42 -0.63
N VAL A 4 61.91 35.43 -1.06
CA VAL A 4 61.07 34.39 -1.66
C VAL A 4 61.56 33.98 -3.05
N VAL A 5 61.53 32.67 -3.40
CA VAL A 5 61.34 32.21 -4.80
C VAL A 5 60.61 30.84 -4.86
N VAL A 6 59.32 30.92 -5.21
CA VAL A 6 58.53 30.15 -6.20
C VAL A 6 58.42 28.61 -6.13
N ALA A 7 57.21 28.16 -5.77
CA ALA A 7 56.67 26.83 -6.05
C ALA A 7 55.97 26.83 -7.43
N ALA A 8 56.31 25.86 -8.29
CA ALA A 8 55.65 25.64 -9.57
C ALA A 8 54.52 24.61 -9.40
N ALA A 9 53.27 25.05 -9.58
CA ALA A 9 52.09 24.21 -9.64
C ALA A 9 51.81 23.81 -11.11
N VAL A 10 51.82 22.51 -11.40
CA VAL A 10 51.36 21.96 -12.68
C VAL A 10 49.91 21.51 -12.49
N LEU A 11 48.98 22.30 -13.05
CA LEU A 11 47.57 21.96 -13.24
C LEU A 11 47.43 21.19 -14.56
N ALA A 12 47.23 19.88 -14.49
CA ALA A 12 46.78 19.07 -15.62
C ALA A 12 45.29 18.76 -15.42
N GLY A 13 44.44 19.44 -16.18
CA GLY A 13 43.05 19.07 -16.37
C GLY A 13 42.94 17.95 -17.43
N ALA A 14 42.08 16.98 -17.18
CA ALA A 14 41.59 16.07 -18.22
C ALA A 14 40.24 15.44 -17.82
N GLY A 15 39.18 15.87 -18.53
CA GLY A 15 38.10 15.00 -18.98
C GLY A 15 37.16 14.42 -17.93
N ALA A 16 36.34 15.27 -17.29
CA ALA A 16 35.07 14.78 -16.74
C ALA A 16 34.09 14.51 -17.89
N VAL A 17 34.13 13.29 -18.44
CA VAL A 17 33.03 12.74 -19.24
C VAL A 17 31.89 12.49 -18.26
N GLY A 18 31.13 13.54 -17.98
CA GLY A 18 29.89 13.47 -17.21
C GLY A 18 28.85 12.72 -18.03
N GLY A 19 28.87 11.38 -17.94
CA GLY A 19 27.66 10.61 -18.20
C GLY A 19 26.61 11.13 -17.23
N LEU A 20 25.62 11.84 -17.77
CA LEU A 20 24.42 12.23 -17.03
C LEU A 20 23.78 10.93 -16.55
N ALA A 21 24.09 10.55 -15.31
CA ALA A 21 23.30 9.60 -14.55
C ALA A 21 21.92 10.26 -14.43
N ARG A 22 21.06 9.93 -15.40
CA ARG A 22 19.70 10.45 -15.47
C ARG A 22 19.05 10.14 -14.14
N ALA A 23 18.64 11.18 -13.42
CA ALA A 23 18.14 11.00 -12.07
C ALA A 23 16.96 10.02 -12.14
N ALA A 24 17.00 8.95 -11.35
CA ALA A 24 15.99 7.89 -11.33
C ALA A 24 14.56 8.41 -11.09
N GLY A 25 14.44 9.67 -10.68
CA GLY A 25 13.16 10.35 -10.60
C GLY A 25 12.56 10.75 -11.95
N GLU A 26 13.33 11.35 -12.87
CA GLU A 26 12.74 11.93 -14.10
C GLU A 26 12.17 10.89 -15.05
N ALA A 27 12.56 9.61 -14.93
CA ALA A 27 12.16 8.58 -15.88
C ALA A 27 10.70 8.08 -15.73
N LEU A 28 10.01 8.46 -14.65
CA LEU A 28 8.71 7.91 -14.27
C LEU A 28 7.85 8.95 -13.53
N GLU A 29 6.63 9.14 -13.99
CA GLU A 29 5.61 9.93 -13.31
C GLU A 29 4.36 9.09 -13.06
N ILE A 30 3.71 9.29 -11.90
CA ILE A 30 2.56 8.49 -11.46
C ILE A 30 1.48 9.36 -10.83
N ASP A 31 0.23 8.93 -10.96
CA ASP A 31 -0.89 9.50 -10.24
C ASP A 31 -1.93 8.43 -9.86
N LEU A 32 -2.73 8.73 -8.85
CA LEU A 32 -3.82 7.90 -8.35
C LEU A 32 -5.14 8.61 -8.60
N ASN A 33 -6.15 7.89 -9.11
CA ASN A 33 -7.50 8.45 -9.26
C ASN A 33 -8.12 8.88 -7.91
N ALA A 34 -7.70 8.24 -6.82
CA ALA A 34 -8.09 8.56 -5.46
C ALA A 34 -6.89 8.41 -4.53
N ARG A 35 -6.62 9.45 -3.73
CA ARG A 35 -5.60 9.44 -2.67
C ARG A 35 -6.18 9.10 -1.30
N PHE A 36 -7.51 9.00 -1.20
CA PHE A 36 -8.24 8.78 0.04
C PHE A 36 -9.37 7.77 -0.16
N ILE A 37 -9.47 6.80 0.75
CA ILE A 37 -10.56 5.81 0.79
C ILE A 37 -11.27 5.86 2.14
N ALA A 38 -12.58 6.09 2.04
CA ALA A 38 -13.54 6.10 3.13
C ALA A 38 -14.02 4.67 3.43
N VAL A 39 -13.74 4.17 4.64
CA VAL A 39 -14.27 2.89 5.13
C VAL A 39 -15.48 3.18 6.03
N THR A 40 -16.68 2.89 5.53
CA THR A 40 -17.96 2.98 6.25
C THR A 40 -18.37 1.63 6.86
N ALA A 41 -19.49 1.60 7.60
CA ALA A 41 -20.04 0.34 8.13
C ALA A 41 -20.46 -0.65 7.03
N SER A 42 -20.86 -0.14 5.85
CA SER A 42 -21.25 -0.91 4.67
C SER A 42 -20.11 -1.14 3.68
N PHE A 43 -18.85 -0.89 4.05
CA PHE A 43 -17.71 -0.99 3.14
C PHE A 43 -17.48 -2.43 2.64
N THR A 44 -17.55 -2.61 1.32
CA THR A 44 -17.36 -3.91 0.65
C THR A 44 -16.01 -4.06 -0.04
N GLY A 45 -15.11 -3.10 0.14
CA GLY A 45 -13.84 -3.00 -0.60
C GLY A 45 -13.81 -1.76 -1.49
N ALA A 46 -12.63 -1.47 -2.04
CA ALA A 46 -12.43 -0.34 -2.95
C ALA A 46 -11.47 -0.73 -4.06
N THR A 47 -11.58 -0.07 -5.21
CA THR A 47 -10.60 -0.17 -6.30
C THR A 47 -10.03 1.22 -6.55
N VAL A 48 -8.70 1.31 -6.60
CA VAL A 48 -7.97 2.54 -6.91
C VAL A 48 -7.19 2.30 -8.20
N ASP A 49 -7.36 3.18 -9.17
CA ASP A 49 -6.63 3.12 -10.43
C ASP A 49 -5.36 3.95 -10.28
N LEU A 50 -4.22 3.30 -10.51
CA LEU A 50 -2.94 3.97 -10.66
C LEU A 50 -2.65 4.15 -12.14
N TYR A 51 -2.26 5.36 -12.50
CA TYR A 51 -1.79 5.72 -13.82
C TYR A 51 -0.33 6.14 -13.73
N GLY A 52 0.42 5.92 -14.79
CA GLY A 52 1.74 6.47 -14.90
C GLY A 52 2.22 6.57 -16.33
N ALA A 53 3.28 7.37 -16.49
CA ALA A 53 3.98 7.58 -17.73
C ALA A 53 5.46 7.29 -17.52
N THR A 54 6.06 6.56 -18.43
CA THR A 54 7.50 6.29 -18.49
C THR A 54 8.10 7.10 -19.63
N ASP A 55 9.32 7.59 -19.46
CA ASP A 55 10.00 8.35 -20.53
C ASP A 55 10.45 7.45 -21.70
N GLY A 56 10.62 6.16 -21.44
CA GLY A 56 11.08 5.15 -22.40
C GLY A 56 10.33 3.83 -22.28
N ALA A 57 10.69 2.87 -23.13
CA ALA A 57 10.19 1.51 -23.00
C ALA A 57 10.80 0.85 -21.76
N GLY A 58 10.00 0.07 -21.05
CA GLY A 58 10.44 -0.62 -19.86
C GLY A 58 9.32 -1.45 -19.25
N ASP A 59 9.67 -2.17 -18.18
CA ASP A 59 8.73 -2.91 -17.38
C ASP A 59 8.42 -2.19 -16.09
N VAL A 60 7.21 -2.36 -15.60
CA VAL A 60 6.75 -1.70 -14.39
C VAL A 60 6.31 -2.74 -13.37
N ILE A 61 6.78 -2.57 -12.14
CA ILE A 61 6.33 -3.30 -10.97
C ILE A 61 5.71 -2.28 -10.01
N VAL A 62 4.48 -2.55 -9.58
CA VAL A 62 3.77 -1.76 -8.57
C VAL A 62 3.63 -2.60 -7.31
N VAL A 63 4.02 -2.05 -6.17
CA VAL A 63 3.92 -2.70 -4.86
C VAL A 63 3.12 -1.80 -3.93
N VAL A 64 2.09 -2.35 -3.30
CA VAL A 64 1.26 -1.66 -2.32
C VAL A 64 1.51 -2.25 -0.94
N ARG A 65 1.86 -1.41 0.02
CA ARG A 65 2.13 -1.77 1.41
C ARG A 65 1.23 -0.98 2.35
N GLY A 66 0.45 -1.69 3.15
CA GLY A 66 -0.33 -1.07 4.22
C GLY A 66 0.56 -0.66 5.42
N PRO A 67 -0.01 0.10 6.37
CA PRO A 67 0.73 0.50 7.57
C PRO A 67 1.28 -0.73 8.32
N ALA A 68 2.48 -0.60 8.87
CA ALA A 68 3.10 -1.66 9.67
C ALA A 68 2.30 -1.90 10.96
N ALA A 69 2.05 -3.17 11.25
CA ALA A 69 1.32 -3.63 12.41
C ALA A 69 2.10 -4.70 13.17
N ARG A 70 1.94 -4.70 14.49
CA ARG A 70 2.46 -5.76 15.36
C ARG A 70 1.51 -6.95 15.33
N ILE A 71 2.03 -8.15 15.04
CA ILE A 71 1.24 -9.39 15.02
C ILE A 71 1.90 -10.42 15.93
N THR A 72 1.15 -10.89 16.93
CA THR A 72 1.55 -12.02 17.78
C THR A 72 0.95 -13.31 17.22
N MET A 73 1.82 -14.17 16.71
CA MET A 73 1.46 -15.52 16.27
C MET A 73 1.50 -16.47 17.47
N ARG A 74 0.55 -17.40 17.54
CA ARG A 74 0.48 -18.43 18.58
C ARG A 74 0.35 -19.80 17.94
N ARG A 75 1.14 -20.78 18.41
CA ARG A 75 1.06 -22.18 17.99
C ARG A 75 0.06 -22.88 18.90
N LYS A 76 -0.93 -23.54 18.28
CA LYS A 76 -1.89 -24.39 18.99
C LYS A 76 -1.49 -25.84 18.83
N GLU A 77 -1.36 -26.53 19.95
CA GLU A 77 -1.08 -27.96 19.99
C GLU A 77 -2.09 -28.65 20.90
N ARG A 78 -2.25 -29.96 20.68
CA ARG A 78 -3.15 -30.78 21.47
C ARG A 78 -2.36 -31.48 22.57
N VAL A 79 -2.52 -31.00 23.80
CA VAL A 79 -1.86 -31.56 24.99
C VAL A 79 -2.94 -32.13 25.90
N GLY A 80 -2.85 -33.42 26.24
CA GLY A 80 -3.84 -34.06 27.12
C GLY A 80 -5.28 -34.02 26.58
N GLY A 81 -5.47 -34.06 25.27
CA GLY A 81 -6.79 -34.06 24.62
C GLY A 81 -7.42 -32.68 24.39
N ILE A 82 -6.87 -31.61 24.98
CA ILE A 82 -7.32 -30.22 24.83
C ILE A 82 -6.37 -29.39 23.95
N TRP A 83 -6.91 -28.40 23.26
CA TRP A 83 -6.11 -27.45 22.46
C TRP A 83 -5.57 -26.35 23.36
N VAL A 84 -4.25 -26.23 23.43
CA VAL A 84 -3.56 -25.19 24.21
C VAL A 84 -2.60 -24.43 23.31
N ASN A 85 -2.38 -23.15 23.62
CA ASN A 85 -1.33 -22.38 22.96
C ASN A 85 -0.01 -22.74 23.64
N THR A 86 0.90 -23.40 22.92
CA THR A 86 2.19 -23.84 23.47
C THR A 86 3.26 -22.77 23.29
N ASP A 87 3.34 -22.19 22.09
CA ASP A 87 4.34 -21.18 21.75
C ASP A 87 3.71 -19.88 21.24
N SER A 88 4.46 -18.78 21.36
CA SER A 88 4.09 -17.50 20.77
C SER A 88 5.30 -16.73 20.29
N VAL A 89 5.15 -16.07 19.14
CA VAL A 89 6.20 -15.26 18.50
C VAL A 89 5.61 -13.94 18.03
N ASN A 90 6.34 -12.85 18.20
CA ASN A 90 5.88 -11.50 17.90
C ASN A 90 6.61 -10.89 16.70
N PHE A 91 5.86 -10.53 15.67
CA PHE A 91 6.34 -9.79 14.51
C PHE A 91 6.01 -8.29 14.68
N PRO A 92 7.01 -7.41 14.86
CA PRO A 92 6.76 -6.02 15.23
C PRO A 92 6.33 -5.13 14.06
N ALA A 93 6.68 -5.50 12.82
CA ALA A 93 6.53 -4.66 11.63
C ALA A 93 5.99 -5.45 10.42
N VAL A 94 4.81 -6.06 10.56
CA VAL A 94 4.14 -6.74 9.44
C VAL A 94 3.32 -5.72 8.67
N PRO A 95 3.50 -5.57 7.34
CA PRO A 95 2.57 -4.78 6.54
C PRO A 95 1.15 -5.31 6.72
N SER A 96 0.22 -4.43 7.10
CA SER A 96 -1.19 -4.82 7.30
C SER A 96 -1.89 -5.27 6.01
N PHE A 97 -1.34 -4.88 4.86
CA PHE A 97 -1.75 -5.30 3.52
C PHE A 97 -0.52 -5.34 2.61
N TYR A 98 -0.50 -6.29 1.67
CA TYR A 98 0.54 -6.36 0.65
C TYR A 98 -0.07 -6.82 -0.67
N HIS A 99 0.07 -6.03 -1.72
CA HIS A 99 -0.30 -6.42 -3.06
C HIS A 99 0.79 -6.00 -4.05
N MET A 100 0.94 -6.77 -5.13
CA MET A 100 1.91 -6.51 -6.17
C MET A 100 1.26 -6.68 -7.53
N ALA A 101 1.55 -5.77 -8.45
CA ALA A 101 1.19 -5.87 -9.85
C ALA A 101 2.44 -5.70 -10.72
N ALA A 102 2.48 -6.37 -11.87
CA ALA A 102 3.61 -6.27 -12.79
C ALA A 102 3.16 -6.31 -14.26
N SER A 103 3.97 -5.76 -15.16
CA SER A 103 3.72 -5.78 -16.62
C SER A 103 3.92 -7.18 -17.23
N ARG A 104 4.84 -7.95 -16.64
CA ARG A 104 5.25 -9.31 -17.00
C ARG A 104 5.57 -10.08 -15.70
N PRO A 105 5.78 -11.40 -15.73
CA PRO A 105 6.20 -12.13 -14.54
C PRO A 105 7.45 -11.49 -13.90
N PRO A 106 7.48 -11.20 -12.59
CA PRO A 106 8.59 -10.49 -11.96
C PRO A 106 9.97 -11.14 -12.16
N ALA A 107 10.00 -12.47 -12.28
CA ALA A 107 11.22 -13.23 -12.56
C ALA A 107 11.82 -12.92 -13.96
N ASP A 108 11.00 -12.50 -14.92
CA ASP A 108 11.46 -12.12 -16.25
C ASP A 108 11.93 -10.66 -16.26
N ILE A 109 11.28 -9.82 -15.45
CA ILE A 109 11.52 -8.37 -15.40
C ILE A 109 12.81 -8.03 -14.65
N ALA A 110 13.11 -8.70 -13.53
CA ALA A 110 14.22 -8.35 -12.65
C ALA A 110 15.05 -9.57 -12.25
N THR A 111 16.30 -9.35 -11.85
CA THR A 111 17.08 -10.39 -11.20
C THR A 111 16.59 -10.63 -9.77
N THR A 112 16.86 -11.83 -9.23
CA THR A 112 16.55 -12.18 -7.83
C THR A 112 17.15 -11.18 -6.84
N GLU A 113 18.34 -10.67 -7.13
CA GLU A 113 19.06 -9.68 -6.33
C GLU A 113 18.36 -8.32 -6.36
N THR A 114 17.96 -7.84 -7.54
CA THR A 114 17.22 -6.59 -7.68
C THR A 114 15.86 -6.65 -6.98
N LEU A 115 15.15 -7.77 -7.08
CA LEU A 115 13.90 -7.99 -6.35
C LEU A 115 14.12 -8.03 -4.84
N ALA A 116 15.21 -8.65 -4.37
CA ALA A 116 15.57 -8.69 -2.95
C ALA A 116 15.91 -7.29 -2.40
N ALA A 117 16.72 -6.53 -3.13
CA ALA A 117 17.13 -5.19 -2.75
C ALA A 117 15.94 -4.20 -2.70
N SER A 118 14.96 -4.37 -3.58
CA SER A 118 13.75 -3.53 -3.62
C SER A 118 12.60 -4.03 -2.73
N GLY A 119 12.76 -5.19 -2.07
CA GLY A 119 11.72 -5.78 -1.23
C GLY A 119 10.48 -6.24 -2.01
N VAL A 120 10.61 -6.50 -3.31
CA VAL A 120 9.52 -6.90 -4.19
C VAL A 120 9.24 -8.39 -4.03
N GLY A 121 8.08 -8.72 -3.49
CA GLY A 121 7.56 -10.07 -3.33
C GLY A 121 7.31 -10.43 -1.88
N ILE A 122 6.24 -11.20 -1.64
CA ILE A 122 5.83 -11.63 -0.29
C ILE A 122 6.97 -12.36 0.43
N ASP A 123 7.77 -13.13 -0.30
CA ASP A 123 8.89 -13.91 0.23
C ASP A 123 10.10 -13.05 0.65
N ARG A 124 10.13 -11.77 0.25
CA ARG A 124 11.21 -10.81 0.55
C ARG A 124 10.81 -9.73 1.54
N LEU A 125 9.57 -9.73 2.01
CA LEU A 125 9.14 -8.84 3.09
C LEU A 125 10.02 -9.05 4.34
N PRO A 126 10.40 -7.99 5.07
CA PRO A 126 11.24 -8.10 6.27
C PRO A 126 10.44 -8.59 7.50
N LEU A 127 9.87 -9.79 7.38
CA LEU A 127 9.08 -10.45 8.43
C LEU A 127 10.01 -11.17 9.41
N ALA A 128 10.65 -10.41 10.29
CA ALA A 128 11.50 -10.93 11.36
C ALA A 128 10.74 -10.93 12.70
N PRO A 129 10.76 -12.03 13.46
CA PRO A 129 10.26 -12.03 14.83
C PRO A 129 11.16 -11.23 15.76
N SER A 130 10.60 -10.75 16.86
CA SER A 130 11.34 -10.02 17.89
C SER A 130 12.20 -10.95 18.74
N GLU A 131 11.74 -12.19 18.90
CA GLU A 131 12.40 -13.24 19.66
C GLU A 131 13.55 -13.86 18.86
N ALA A 132 14.62 -14.25 19.57
CA ALA A 132 15.75 -14.96 18.98
C ALA A 132 15.37 -16.43 18.68
N VAL A 133 14.70 -16.64 17.55
CA VAL A 133 14.26 -17.95 17.07
C VAL A 133 15.30 -18.55 16.11
N PRO A 134 15.60 -19.86 16.17
CA PRO A 134 16.47 -20.55 15.20
C PRO A 134 16.02 -20.33 13.75
N ALA A 135 16.95 -20.34 12.80
CA ALA A 135 16.65 -19.99 11.40
C ALA A 135 15.57 -20.89 10.76
N ALA A 136 15.60 -22.20 11.04
CA ALA A 136 14.60 -23.16 10.54
C ALA A 136 13.19 -22.85 11.07
N GLU A 137 13.06 -22.63 12.37
CA GLU A 137 11.77 -22.34 13.00
C GLU A 137 11.27 -20.94 12.61
N ARG A 138 12.17 -19.97 12.41
CA ARG A 138 11.83 -18.63 11.91
C ARG A 138 11.17 -18.69 10.52
N ALA A 139 11.67 -19.56 9.64
CA ALA A 139 11.08 -19.77 8.31
C ALA A 139 9.67 -20.37 8.41
N GLU A 140 9.45 -21.30 9.35
CA GLU A 140 8.13 -21.88 9.61
C GLU A 140 7.13 -20.83 10.11
N TRP A 141 7.51 -20.03 11.11
CA TRP A 141 6.68 -18.94 11.63
C TRP A 141 6.36 -17.89 10.58
N ARG A 142 7.34 -17.51 9.77
CA ARG A 142 7.14 -16.60 8.62
C ARG A 142 6.13 -17.19 7.64
N ALA A 143 6.31 -18.45 7.24
CA ALA A 143 5.40 -19.10 6.30
C ALA A 143 3.97 -19.21 6.88
N ALA A 144 3.85 -19.50 8.18
CA ALA A 144 2.57 -19.52 8.88
C ALA A 144 1.87 -18.15 8.91
N LEU A 145 2.64 -17.07 9.16
CA LEU A 145 2.15 -15.70 9.12
C LEU A 145 1.65 -15.33 7.71
N VAL A 146 2.44 -15.61 6.68
CA VAL A 146 2.06 -15.36 5.28
C VAL A 146 0.78 -16.12 4.92
N ARG A 147 0.69 -17.42 5.28
CA ARG A 147 -0.53 -18.21 5.08
C ARG A 147 -1.74 -17.62 5.81
N ALA A 148 -1.57 -17.11 7.02
CA ALA A 148 -2.64 -16.45 7.76
C ALA A 148 -3.13 -15.17 7.06
N GLN A 149 -2.21 -14.33 6.60
CA GLN A 149 -2.52 -13.10 5.86
C GLN A 149 -3.17 -13.39 4.49
N GLN A 150 -2.76 -14.48 3.82
CA GLN A 150 -3.38 -14.98 2.58
C GLN A 150 -4.83 -15.43 2.81
N ARG A 151 -5.11 -16.19 3.89
CA ARG A 151 -6.48 -16.58 4.26
C ARG A 151 -7.36 -15.37 4.56
N ALA A 152 -6.78 -14.33 5.15
CA ALA A 152 -7.45 -13.05 5.38
C ALA A 152 -7.57 -12.19 4.11
N ARG A 153 -7.10 -12.63 2.93
CA ARG A 153 -7.07 -11.87 1.68
C ARG A 153 -6.26 -10.56 1.73
N LEU A 154 -5.42 -10.39 2.75
CA LEU A 154 -4.58 -9.20 2.90
C LEU A 154 -3.30 -9.30 2.07
N PHE A 155 -2.78 -10.52 1.89
CA PHE A 155 -1.62 -10.84 1.04
C PHE A 155 -2.06 -11.74 -0.13
N PRO A 156 -2.82 -11.25 -1.11
CA PRO A 156 -3.24 -12.05 -2.26
C PRO A 156 -2.04 -12.71 -2.98
N GLN A 157 -2.19 -13.99 -3.35
CA GLN A 157 -1.17 -14.74 -4.09
C GLN A 157 -1.10 -14.33 -5.56
N GLN A 158 -2.21 -13.86 -6.12
CA GLN A 158 -2.29 -13.42 -7.50
C GLN A 158 -1.57 -12.08 -7.66
N ILE A 159 -0.66 -12.04 -8.62
CA ILE A 159 0.01 -10.82 -9.04
C ILE A 159 -0.96 -10.05 -9.93
N GLY A 160 -1.21 -8.79 -9.60
CA GLY A 160 -1.99 -7.88 -10.44
C GLY A 160 -1.30 -7.63 -11.78
N LYS A 161 -2.06 -7.16 -12.76
CA LYS A 161 -1.56 -6.87 -14.09
C LYS A 161 -1.37 -5.38 -14.29
N VAL A 162 -0.19 -4.98 -14.76
CA VAL A 162 0.05 -3.62 -15.27
C VAL A 162 -0.19 -3.65 -16.77
N GLU A 163 -1.09 -2.78 -17.25
CA GLU A 163 -1.45 -2.71 -18.65
C GLU A 163 -0.85 -1.46 -19.29
N PHE A 164 -0.06 -1.64 -20.34
CA PHE A 164 0.45 -0.54 -21.14
C PHE A 164 -0.57 -0.12 -22.21
N ARG A 165 -0.81 1.19 -22.29
CA ARG A 165 -1.51 1.85 -23.39
C ARG A 165 -0.46 2.50 -24.30
N GLY A 166 -0.11 1.82 -25.38
CA GLY A 166 1.00 2.23 -26.25
C GLY A 166 2.36 1.87 -25.63
N ILE A 167 3.33 2.78 -25.71
CA ILE A 167 4.74 2.50 -25.32
C ILE A 167 5.07 3.04 -23.92
N ARG A 168 4.40 4.11 -23.48
CA ARG A 168 4.82 4.92 -22.33
C ARG A 168 3.79 5.06 -21.23
N LEU A 169 2.51 4.92 -21.55
CA LEU A 169 1.45 5.06 -20.55
C LEU A 169 1.10 3.68 -20.02
N PHE A 170 0.95 3.57 -18.70
CA PHE A 170 0.49 2.34 -18.07
C PHE A 170 -0.59 2.63 -17.03
N THR A 171 -1.38 1.61 -16.76
CA THR A 171 -2.39 1.63 -15.71
C THR A 171 -2.40 0.31 -14.96
N THR A 172 -2.74 0.37 -13.67
CA THR A 172 -3.00 -0.82 -12.86
C THR A 172 -4.13 -0.55 -11.88
N ARG A 173 -4.87 -1.61 -11.56
CA ARG A 173 -6.00 -1.55 -10.61
C ARG A 173 -5.56 -2.15 -9.29
N LEU A 174 -5.60 -1.32 -8.24
CA LEU A 174 -5.29 -1.70 -6.88
C LEU A 174 -6.60 -2.05 -6.17
N VAL A 175 -6.82 -3.33 -5.90
CA VAL A 175 -8.05 -3.82 -5.26
C VAL A 175 -7.81 -3.99 -3.76
N LEU A 176 -8.52 -3.18 -2.96
CA LEU A 176 -8.51 -3.26 -1.49
C LEU A 176 -9.74 -4.07 -1.03
N PRO A 177 -9.55 -5.14 -0.23
CA PRO A 177 -10.67 -5.96 0.25
C PRO A 177 -11.47 -5.24 1.35
N ALA A 178 -12.68 -5.73 1.65
CA ALA A 178 -13.55 -5.15 2.68
C ALA A 178 -12.94 -5.11 4.10
N ASN A 179 -12.03 -6.04 4.40
CA ASN A 179 -11.36 -6.14 5.70
C ASN A 179 -10.00 -5.42 5.76
N VAL A 180 -9.76 -4.49 4.82
CA VAL A 180 -8.52 -3.72 4.76
C VAL A 180 -8.35 -2.83 6.00
N PRO A 181 -7.20 -2.88 6.71
CA PRO A 181 -6.98 -2.05 7.88
C PRO A 181 -6.87 -0.56 7.53
N THR A 182 -7.22 0.32 8.46
CA THR A 182 -7.08 1.77 8.25
C THR A 182 -5.66 2.26 8.54
N GLY A 183 -5.20 3.25 7.77
CA GLY A 183 -3.92 3.93 7.93
C GLY A 183 -3.35 4.38 6.58
N LYS A 184 -2.05 4.65 6.56
CA LYS A 184 -1.34 5.12 5.36
C LYS A 184 -0.77 3.94 4.59
N TYR A 185 -1.11 3.88 3.31
CA TYR A 185 -0.64 2.88 2.36
C TYR A 185 0.39 3.52 1.45
N GLU A 186 1.51 2.84 1.30
CA GLU A 186 2.60 3.23 0.41
C GLU A 186 2.46 2.44 -0.89
N VAL A 187 2.42 3.17 -2.00
CA VAL A 187 2.36 2.60 -3.35
C VAL A 187 3.66 2.91 -4.05
N ASP A 188 4.52 1.91 -4.18
CA ASP A 188 5.81 2.00 -4.84
C ASP A 188 5.70 1.52 -6.28
N VAL A 189 6.16 2.35 -7.21
CA VAL A 189 6.22 2.04 -8.63
C VAL A 189 7.69 2.04 -9.05
N LEU A 190 8.13 0.88 -9.53
CA LEU A 190 9.48 0.64 -9.98
C LEU A 190 9.46 0.51 -11.51
N LEU A 191 10.25 1.33 -12.19
CA LEU A 191 10.52 1.22 -13.62
C LEU A 191 11.83 0.47 -13.81
N LEU A 192 11.78 -0.58 -14.61
CA LEU A 192 12.91 -1.44 -14.89
C LEU A 192 13.22 -1.49 -16.38
N GLU A 193 14.51 -1.47 -16.69
CA GLU A 193 15.03 -1.66 -18.03
C GLU A 193 16.23 -2.62 -17.94
N LYS A 194 16.28 -3.62 -18.83
CA LYS A 194 17.33 -4.65 -18.84
C LYS A 194 17.58 -5.27 -17.47
N ARG A 195 16.51 -5.55 -16.71
CA ARG A 195 16.53 -6.14 -15.37
C ARG A 195 17.13 -5.31 -14.25
N HIS A 196 17.36 -4.02 -14.48
CA HIS A 196 17.82 -3.07 -13.48
C HIS A 196 16.76 -2.01 -13.24
N ILE A 197 16.68 -1.49 -12.01
CA ILE A 197 15.77 -0.41 -11.66
C ILE A 197 16.37 0.89 -12.19
N ILE A 198 15.66 1.54 -13.09
CA ILE A 198 16.03 2.84 -13.66
C ILE A 198 15.17 3.99 -13.11
N GLY A 199 14.05 3.67 -12.47
CA GLY A 199 13.22 4.67 -11.81
C GLY A 199 12.40 4.13 -10.66
N HIS A 200 12.14 4.99 -9.68
CA HIS A 200 11.31 4.68 -8.51
C HIS A 200 10.47 5.90 -8.13
N ARG A 201 9.17 5.68 -8.04
CA ARG A 201 8.21 6.67 -7.54
C ARG A 201 7.34 6.07 -6.44
N GLN A 202 7.01 6.90 -5.48
CA GLN A 202 6.14 6.52 -4.37
C GLN A 202 4.93 7.44 -4.34
N ALA A 203 3.74 6.86 -4.17
CA ALA A 203 2.51 7.56 -3.88
C ALA A 203 1.94 7.11 -2.53
N LEU A 204 1.21 8.00 -1.87
CA LEU A 204 0.54 7.71 -0.61
C LEU A 204 -0.96 7.62 -0.84
N LEU A 205 -1.55 6.54 -0.32
CA LEU A 205 -2.99 6.29 -0.29
C LEU A 205 -3.43 6.23 1.17
N GLU A 206 -4.37 7.07 1.58
CA GLU A 206 -4.85 7.09 2.95
C GLU A 206 -6.20 6.39 3.08
N VAL A 207 -6.28 5.37 3.94
CA VAL A 207 -7.52 4.65 4.23
C VAL A 207 -7.97 5.04 5.63
N ARG A 208 -9.11 5.71 5.76
CA ARG A 208 -9.64 6.12 7.08
C ARG A 208 -11.08 5.68 7.24
N LYS A 209 -11.46 5.45 8.49
CA LYS A 209 -12.86 5.22 8.83
C LYS A 209 -13.62 6.54 8.72
N THR A 210 -14.75 6.52 8.03
CA THR A 210 -15.66 7.66 7.91
C THR A 210 -17.09 7.18 8.12
N GLY A 211 -17.92 7.97 8.81
CA GLY A 211 -19.31 7.61 9.05
C GLY A 211 -20.18 8.82 9.31
N PHE A 212 -20.89 9.29 8.28
CA PHE A 212 -21.97 10.27 8.43
C PHE A 212 -23.15 9.68 9.25
N GLU A 213 -23.36 8.37 9.14
CA GLU A 213 -24.31 7.60 9.94
C GLU A 213 -24.00 7.66 11.45
N ALA A 214 -22.71 7.62 11.82
CA ALA A 214 -22.28 7.81 13.20
C ALA A 214 -22.54 9.23 13.69
N GLY A 215 -22.39 10.23 12.82
CA GLY A 215 -22.72 11.63 13.12
C GLY A 215 -24.22 11.84 13.38
N ILE A 216 -25.10 11.25 12.56
CA ILE A 216 -26.55 11.29 12.78
C ILE A 216 -26.94 10.51 14.03
N TYR A 217 -26.38 9.32 14.24
CA TYR A 217 -26.64 8.50 15.42
C TYR A 217 -26.22 9.20 16.72
N ALA A 218 -25.03 9.82 16.73
CA ALA A 218 -24.54 10.59 17.88
C ALA A 218 -25.40 11.84 18.10
N PHE A 219 -25.75 12.58 17.05
CA PHE A 219 -26.64 13.74 17.15
C PHE A 219 -28.03 13.36 17.71
N ALA A 220 -28.56 12.21 17.30
CA ALA A 220 -29.82 11.67 17.81
C ALA A 220 -29.76 11.27 19.30
N HIS A 221 -28.61 10.84 19.81
CA HIS A 221 -28.46 10.38 21.20
C HIS A 221 -27.91 11.45 22.17
N GLU A 222 -27.07 12.37 21.70
CA GLU A 222 -26.53 13.47 22.51
C GLU A 222 -27.49 14.66 22.61
N ARG A 223 -28.33 14.88 21.59
CA ARG A 223 -29.40 15.89 21.60
C ARG A 223 -30.75 15.31 21.15
N PRO A 224 -31.31 14.34 21.91
CA PRO A 224 -32.51 13.61 21.53
C PRO A 224 -33.73 14.52 21.33
N ALA A 225 -33.86 15.59 22.12
CA ALA A 225 -34.95 16.55 21.98
C ALA A 225 -34.88 17.34 20.66
N LEU A 226 -33.69 17.78 20.26
CA LEU A 226 -33.50 18.56 19.03
C LEU A 226 -33.69 17.68 17.79
N TYR A 227 -33.19 16.45 17.84
CA TYR A 227 -33.40 15.45 16.79
C TYR A 227 -34.89 15.11 16.62
N GLY A 228 -35.60 14.87 17.72
CA GLY A 228 -37.05 14.62 17.70
C GLY A 228 -37.84 15.80 17.10
N LEU A 229 -37.48 17.03 17.44
CA LEU A 229 -38.12 18.23 16.88
C LEU A 229 -37.92 18.34 15.36
N ILE A 230 -36.71 18.09 14.89
CA ILE A 230 -36.40 18.06 13.44
C ILE A 230 -37.18 16.93 12.75
N ALA A 231 -37.28 15.75 13.36
CA ALA A 231 -38.02 14.62 12.80
C ALA A 231 -39.53 14.92 12.66
N ILE A 232 -40.15 15.53 13.68
CA ILE A 232 -41.56 15.95 13.64
C ILE A 232 -41.75 17.01 12.54
N LEU A 233 -40.85 17.98 12.45
CA LEU A 233 -40.93 19.05 11.44
C LEU A 233 -40.82 18.48 10.01
N LEU A 234 -39.91 17.53 9.78
CA LEU A 234 -39.80 16.78 8.53
C LEU A 234 -41.08 16.00 8.20
N ALA A 235 -41.68 15.33 9.20
CA ALA A 235 -42.92 14.59 9.01
C ALA A 235 -44.10 15.51 8.62
N LEU A 236 -44.21 16.68 9.26
CA LEU A 236 -45.23 17.69 8.93
C LEU A 236 -45.05 18.23 7.51
N VAL A 237 -43.82 18.55 7.12
CA VAL A 237 -43.51 19.03 5.76
C VAL A 237 -43.80 17.94 4.72
N ALA A 238 -43.43 16.69 5.00
CA ALA A 238 -43.71 15.57 4.11
C ALA A 238 -45.22 15.32 3.95
N GLY A 239 -45.97 15.34 5.07
CA GLY A 239 -47.44 15.20 5.05
C GLY A 239 -48.13 16.33 4.30
N TRP A 240 -47.66 17.57 4.48
CA TRP A 240 -48.17 18.73 3.73
C TRP A 240 -47.88 18.60 2.23
N MET A 241 -46.65 18.23 1.85
CA MET A 241 -46.28 18.03 0.44
C MET A 241 -47.07 16.90 -0.22
N ALA A 242 -47.26 15.76 0.46
CA ALA A 242 -48.10 14.68 -0.03
C ALA A 242 -49.54 15.17 -0.25
N GLY A 243 -50.11 15.90 0.72
CA GLY A 243 -51.45 16.47 0.61
C GLY A 243 -51.62 17.58 -0.45
N VAL A 244 -50.53 18.18 -0.92
CA VAL A 244 -50.55 19.14 -2.05
C VAL A 244 -50.36 18.41 -3.38
N ALA A 245 -49.50 17.40 -3.44
CA ALA A 245 -49.24 16.61 -4.65
C ALA A 245 -50.46 15.78 -5.06
N PHE A 246 -51.13 15.11 -4.11
CA PHE A 246 -52.38 14.37 -4.37
C PHE A 246 -53.59 15.27 -4.67
N ARG A 247 -53.44 16.58 -4.54
CA ARG A 247 -54.49 17.56 -4.90
C ARG A 247 -54.43 18.00 -6.37
N ARG A 248 -53.40 17.56 -7.11
CA ARG A 248 -53.16 17.89 -8.53
C ARG A 248 -53.27 16.68 -9.47
N ILE A 249 -53.73 15.53 -8.98
CA ILE A 249 -54.17 14.36 -9.76
C ILE A 249 -55.69 14.29 -9.62
#